data_AF-A0A484ZHG7-F1
#
_entry.id   AF-A0A484ZHG7-F1
#
_cell.length_a   1.000
_cell.length_b   1.000
_cell.length_c   1.000
_cell.angle_alpha   90.00
_cell.angle_beta   90.00
_cell.angle_gamma   90.00
#
_symmetry.space_group_name_H-M   'P 1'
#
loop_
_entity.id
_entity.type
_entity.pdbx_description
1 polymer ?
#
loop_
_entity_poly.entity_id
_entity_poly.type
_entity_poly.pdbx_seq_one_letter_code
_entity_poly.pdbx_strand_id
1 'polypeptide(L)'
;MNGIDATENGDYTYSSDQPWVAVDTAGNVEFIGTPTSANKTATITMTDRSGVEAPRDFSFTLDRWFVNGGATQMNAPTADNYCSGLGGGYATPGYETVTNGAYWVAGTRTSDGKLWPEWGEMGIYGHGWVSSSYWAIEMNGTSRYDFNLFAGALGNNIPSVSFNVACSMPL
;
A
#
# COMPACT_ATOMS: atom_id res chain seq x y z
N MET A 1 -7.93 -25.26 -1.65
CA MET A 1 -7.94 -23.86 -1.17
C MET A 1 -8.81 -22.99 -2.06
N ASN A 2 -9.56 -22.07 -1.48
CA ASN A 2 -10.38 -21.09 -2.21
C ASN A 2 -10.00 -19.63 -1.86
N GLY A 3 -9.07 -19.42 -0.91
CA GLY A 3 -8.59 -18.09 -0.53
C GLY A 3 -9.57 -17.28 0.33
N ILE A 4 -10.67 -17.89 0.80
CA ILE A 4 -11.74 -17.24 1.55
C ILE A 4 -12.08 -18.02 2.84
N ASP A 5 -12.10 -19.36 2.77
CA ASP A 5 -12.46 -20.23 3.89
C ASP A 5 -11.22 -20.62 4.71
N ALA A 6 -11.19 -20.21 5.97
CA ALA A 6 -10.09 -20.51 6.88
C ALA A 6 -9.90 -22.02 7.12
N THR A 7 -10.96 -22.82 7.03
CA THR A 7 -10.92 -24.27 7.18
C THR A 7 -10.22 -24.91 5.99
N GLU A 8 -10.64 -24.57 4.76
CA GLU A 8 -9.99 -25.07 3.55
C GLU A 8 -8.55 -24.56 3.39
N ASN A 9 -8.26 -23.35 3.85
CA ASN A 9 -6.90 -22.83 3.89
C ASN A 9 -6.03 -23.61 4.90
N GLY A 10 -6.64 -24.07 6.00
CA GLY A 10 -5.97 -24.88 7.03
C GLY A 10 -5.44 -26.23 6.55
N ASP A 11 -5.90 -26.73 5.41
CA ASP A 11 -5.41 -27.96 4.77
C ASP A 11 -4.03 -27.79 4.10
N TYR A 12 -3.50 -26.57 4.05
CA TYR A 12 -2.24 -26.25 3.38
C TYR A 12 -1.19 -25.73 4.37
N THR A 13 0.08 -25.84 3.97
CA THR A 13 1.19 -25.08 4.54
C THR A 13 1.65 -24.03 3.54
N TYR A 14 2.07 -22.88 4.06
CA TYR A 14 2.43 -21.71 3.26
C TYR A 14 3.89 -21.34 3.46
N SER A 15 4.54 -20.89 2.40
CA SER A 15 5.88 -20.30 2.45
C SER A 15 6.02 -19.18 1.43
N SER A 16 6.84 -18.19 1.74
CA SER A 16 7.29 -17.19 0.76
C SER A 16 8.75 -17.41 0.39
N ASP A 17 9.11 -17.11 -0.85
CA ASP A 17 10.50 -17.07 -1.34
C ASP A 17 11.21 -15.74 -1.04
N GLN A 18 10.51 -14.73 -0.51
CA GLN A 18 11.06 -13.40 -0.23
C GLN A 18 11.11 -13.06 1.27
N PRO A 19 12.22 -12.45 1.76
CA PRO A 19 12.37 -12.13 3.18
C PRO A 19 11.53 -10.93 3.64
N TRP A 20 10.99 -10.14 2.70
CA TRP A 20 10.14 -8.98 2.98
C TRP A 20 8.65 -9.35 3.03
N VAL A 21 8.31 -10.62 2.80
CA VAL A 21 6.95 -11.15 2.85
C VAL A 21 6.87 -12.24 3.90
N ALA A 22 5.94 -12.10 4.84
CA ALA A 22 5.52 -13.16 5.73
C ALA A 22 4.21 -13.77 5.26
N VAL A 23 4.04 -15.07 5.48
CA VAL A 23 2.76 -15.75 5.32
C VAL A 23 2.48 -16.60 6.55
N ASP A 24 1.30 -16.43 7.15
CA ASP A 24 0.92 -17.18 8.35
C ASP A 24 0.32 -18.55 8.03
N THR A 25 -0.05 -19.30 9.07
CA THR A 25 -0.62 -20.65 8.93
C THR A 25 -2.03 -20.68 8.32
N ALA A 26 -2.71 -19.53 8.21
CA ALA A 26 -4.02 -19.38 7.59
C ALA A 26 -3.91 -18.84 6.14
N GLY A 27 -2.69 -18.56 5.67
CA GLY A 27 -2.42 -18.02 4.34
C GLY A 27 -2.53 -16.50 4.25
N ASN A 28 -2.56 -15.77 5.39
CA ASN A 28 -2.53 -14.31 5.36
C ASN A 28 -1.12 -13.83 5.02
N VAL A 29 -1.02 -12.96 4.02
CA VAL A 29 0.24 -12.39 3.54
C VAL A 29 0.45 -10.99 4.11
N GLU A 30 1.61 -10.75 4.69
CA GLU A 30 2.01 -9.46 5.27
C GLU A 30 3.35 -9.00 4.67
N PHE A 31 3.44 -7.71 4.32
CA PHE A 31 4.71 -7.11 3.91
C PHE A 31 5.44 -6.56 5.15
N ILE A 32 6.49 -7.25 5.58
CA ILE A 32 7.23 -6.98 6.82
C ILE A 32 8.56 -6.26 6.59
N GLY A 33 8.90 -6.01 5.32
CA GLY A 33 10.13 -5.32 4.95
C GLY A 33 9.99 -4.63 3.60
N THR A 34 10.97 -3.79 3.30
CA THR A 34 11.02 -3.06 2.03
C THR A 34 11.80 -3.87 0.98
N PRO A 35 11.19 -4.22 -0.16
CA PRO A 35 11.92 -4.83 -1.27
C PRO A 35 12.85 -3.83 -1.97
N THR A 36 13.68 -4.36 -2.85
CA THR A 36 14.49 -3.63 -3.82
C THR A 36 14.04 -3.97 -5.24
N SER A 37 14.52 -3.21 -6.22
CA SER A 37 14.28 -3.51 -7.64
C SER A 37 14.67 -4.92 -8.06
N ALA A 38 15.68 -5.51 -7.39
CA ALA A 38 16.18 -6.85 -7.67
C ALA A 38 15.32 -7.98 -7.09
N ASN A 39 14.45 -7.70 -6.11
CA ASN A 39 13.68 -8.73 -5.40
C ASN A 39 12.22 -8.34 -5.11
N LYS A 40 11.64 -7.47 -5.96
CA LYS A 40 10.26 -6.97 -5.85
C LYS A 40 9.17 -7.96 -6.28
N THR A 41 9.54 -9.14 -6.75
CA THR A 41 8.62 -10.25 -7.06
C THR A 41 8.69 -11.28 -5.94
N ALA A 42 7.53 -11.62 -5.37
CA ALA A 42 7.39 -12.68 -4.39
C ALA A 42 6.47 -13.78 -4.92
N THR A 43 6.75 -15.01 -4.50
CA THR A 43 5.96 -16.20 -4.75
C THR A 43 5.56 -16.82 -3.41
N ILE A 44 4.26 -16.99 -3.22
CA ILE A 44 3.68 -17.76 -2.12
C ILE A 44 3.45 -19.17 -2.62
N THR A 45 4.13 -20.14 -2.02
CA THR A 45 3.94 -21.57 -2.30
C THR A 45 3.00 -22.17 -1.26
N MET A 46 2.01 -22.90 -1.76
CA MET A 46 0.91 -23.48 -1.01
C MET A 46 0.98 -24.99 -1.20
N THR A 47 1.33 -25.71 -0.14
CA THR A 47 1.56 -27.15 -0.18
C THR A 47 0.44 -27.86 0.58
N ASP A 48 -0.26 -28.78 -0.08
CA ASP A 48 -1.29 -29.62 0.55
C ASP A 48 -0.66 -30.52 1.61
N ARG A 49 -1.22 -30.48 2.83
CA ARG A 49 -0.73 -31.29 3.96
C ARG A 49 -0.98 -32.78 3.76
N SER A 50 -1.99 -33.17 2.99
CA SER A 50 -2.27 -34.58 2.72
C SER A 50 -1.27 -35.20 1.74
N GLY A 51 -0.57 -34.36 0.96
CA GLY A 51 0.37 -34.77 -0.08
C GLY A 51 -0.30 -35.36 -1.33
N VAL A 52 -1.62 -35.20 -1.46
CA VAL A 52 -2.40 -35.68 -2.61
C VAL A 52 -2.37 -34.67 -3.75
N GLU A 53 -2.40 -33.38 -3.43
CA GLU A 53 -2.30 -32.31 -4.43
C GLU A 53 -0.85 -31.85 -4.64
N ALA A 54 -0.52 -31.51 -5.88
CA ALA A 54 0.73 -30.82 -6.18
C ALA A 54 0.74 -29.41 -5.55
N PRO A 55 1.92 -28.89 -5.14
CA PRO A 55 2.04 -27.52 -4.68
C PRO A 55 1.52 -26.52 -5.72
N ARG A 56 0.95 -25.43 -5.22
CA ARG A 56 0.45 -24.31 -6.04
C ARG A 56 1.25 -23.07 -5.69
N ASP A 57 1.47 -22.21 -6.67
CA ASP A 57 2.20 -20.96 -6.51
C ASP A 57 1.31 -19.77 -6.85
N PHE A 58 1.44 -18.70 -6.07
CA PHE A 58 0.87 -17.39 -6.34
C PHE A 58 1.97 -16.34 -6.32
N SER A 59 2.25 -15.72 -7.46
CA SER A 59 3.29 -14.69 -7.58
C SER A 59 2.71 -13.30 -7.79
N PHE A 60 3.30 -12.31 -7.15
CA PHE A 60 3.00 -10.90 -7.35
C PHE A 60 4.29 -10.08 -7.43
N THR A 61 4.23 -8.97 -8.16
CA THR A 61 5.34 -8.04 -8.35
C THR A 61 4.90 -6.66 -7.90
N LEU A 62 5.67 -6.04 -7.00
CA LEU A 62 5.43 -4.67 -6.57
C LEU A 62 6.15 -3.69 -7.49
N ASP A 63 5.47 -2.65 -7.94
CA ASP A 63 6.09 -1.55 -8.72
C ASP A 63 6.39 -0.32 -7.88
N ARG A 64 5.81 -0.25 -6.67
CA ARG A 64 5.93 0.90 -5.78
C ARG A 64 5.85 0.44 -4.34
N TRP A 65 6.63 1.11 -3.50
CA TRP A 65 6.60 0.93 -2.06
C TRP A 65 6.13 2.19 -1.38
N PHE A 66 5.24 2.05 -0.39
CA PHE A 66 4.65 3.15 0.37
C PHE A 66 5.02 3.07 1.85
N VAL A 67 5.36 4.22 2.44
CA VAL A 67 5.60 4.40 3.88
C VAL A 67 4.82 5.62 4.37
N ASN A 68 4.67 5.76 5.68
CA ASN A 68 3.94 6.86 6.31
C ASN A 68 4.75 7.54 7.42
N GLY A 69 4.38 8.77 7.77
CA GLY A 69 4.93 9.51 8.92
C GLY A 69 4.16 9.31 10.23
N GLY A 70 3.39 8.23 10.35
CA GLY A 70 2.47 7.99 11.46
C GLY A 70 1.32 9.00 11.52
N ALA A 71 0.93 9.36 12.74
CA ALA A 71 -0.06 10.41 13.00
C ALA A 71 0.50 11.84 12.86
N THR A 72 1.76 11.99 12.42
CA THR A 72 2.37 13.31 12.24
C THR A 72 1.73 14.01 11.06
N GLN A 73 1.22 15.21 11.30
CA GLN A 73 0.68 16.08 10.26
C GLN A 73 1.64 17.22 9.96
N MET A 74 1.75 17.58 8.68
CA MET A 74 2.64 18.64 8.22
C MET A 74 2.07 19.35 6.99
N ASN A 75 2.55 20.56 6.72
CA ASN A 75 2.21 21.28 5.50
C ASN A 75 2.89 20.66 4.26
N ALA A 76 2.38 20.96 3.07
CA ALA A 76 2.81 20.28 1.84
C ALA A 76 4.32 20.43 1.55
N PRO A 77 4.95 21.63 1.66
CA PRO A 77 6.40 21.74 1.50
C PRO A 77 7.20 20.93 2.53
N THR A 78 6.70 20.82 3.76
CA THR A 78 7.35 20.02 4.80
C THR A 78 7.20 18.53 4.51
N ALA A 79 6.07 18.08 3.97
CA ALA A 79 5.85 16.70 3.51
C ALA A 79 6.83 16.31 2.40
N ASP A 80 7.03 17.19 1.42
CA ASP A 80 7.97 16.96 0.33
C ASP A 80 9.42 16.82 0.85
N ASN A 81 9.81 17.70 1.79
CA ASN A 81 11.12 17.62 2.45
C ASN A 81 11.27 16.38 3.34
N TYR A 82 10.21 16.00 4.06
CA TYR A 82 10.21 14.79 4.87
C TYR A 82 10.43 13.55 4.01
N CYS A 83 9.66 13.40 2.93
CA CYS A 83 9.75 12.23 2.06
C CYS A 83 11.09 12.15 1.33
N SER A 84 11.57 13.26 0.75
CA SER A 84 12.89 13.28 0.10
C SER A 84 14.03 13.04 1.09
N GLY A 85 13.87 13.48 2.35
CA GLY A 85 14.82 13.27 3.43
C GLY A 85 14.96 11.81 3.89
N LEU A 86 14.01 10.92 3.57
CA LEU A 86 14.13 9.48 3.89
C LEU A 86 15.23 8.78 3.08
N GLY A 87 15.73 9.41 2.01
CA GLY A 87 16.67 8.79 1.08
C GLY A 87 16.01 7.73 0.20
N GLY A 88 16.79 6.89 -0.48
CA GLY A 88 16.26 5.72 -1.22
C GLY A 88 15.34 6.03 -2.41
N GLY A 89 15.13 7.30 -2.77
CA GLY A 89 14.22 7.71 -3.85
C GLY A 89 12.78 7.97 -3.39
N TYR A 90 12.52 8.07 -2.09
CA TYR A 90 11.20 8.46 -1.60
C TYR A 90 10.84 9.90 -1.97
N ALA A 91 9.57 10.09 -2.31
CA ALA A 91 8.94 11.39 -2.50
C ALA A 91 7.47 11.33 -2.07
N THR A 92 6.84 12.49 -1.88
CA THR A 92 5.38 12.57 -1.76
C THR A 92 4.77 11.90 -3.01
N PRO A 93 3.83 10.95 -2.86
CA PRO A 93 3.28 10.22 -3.99
C PRO A 93 2.44 11.14 -4.87
N GLY A 94 2.37 10.81 -6.16
CA GLY A 94 1.37 11.40 -7.05
C GLY A 94 0.00 10.79 -6.80
N TYR A 95 -1.06 11.59 -6.87
CA TYR A 95 -2.41 11.09 -6.60
C TYR A 95 -2.80 9.94 -7.53
N GLU A 96 -2.29 9.92 -8.77
CA GLU A 96 -2.57 8.85 -9.75
C GLU A 96 -2.01 7.49 -9.33
N THR A 97 -1.00 7.48 -8.47
CA THR A 97 -0.39 6.25 -7.93
C THR A 97 -1.11 5.74 -6.69
N VAL A 98 -2.00 6.56 -6.13
CA VAL A 98 -2.69 6.28 -4.86
C VAL A 98 -4.16 6.02 -5.07
N THR A 99 -4.84 6.78 -5.94
CA THR A 99 -6.29 6.71 -6.06
C THR A 99 -6.80 6.76 -7.51
N ASN A 100 -7.98 6.16 -7.71
CA ASN A 100 -8.83 6.31 -8.89
C ASN A 100 -10.08 7.18 -8.61
N GLY A 101 -10.24 7.68 -7.39
CA GLY A 101 -11.34 8.55 -7.00
C GLY A 101 -11.24 9.91 -7.67
N ALA A 102 -12.39 10.43 -8.10
CA ALA A 102 -12.49 11.79 -8.59
C ALA A 102 -12.63 12.79 -7.42
N TYR A 103 -12.63 14.07 -7.74
CA TYR A 103 -12.74 15.14 -6.76
C TYR A 103 -14.03 15.02 -5.93
N TRP A 104 -13.90 14.83 -4.61
CA TRP A 104 -14.98 14.55 -3.65
C TRP A 104 -15.84 13.32 -3.94
N VAL A 105 -15.34 12.40 -4.76
CA VAL A 105 -16.02 11.13 -5.07
C VAL A 105 -15.16 9.98 -4.55
N ALA A 106 -15.78 9.05 -3.84
CA ALA A 106 -15.09 7.87 -3.33
C ALA A 106 -14.44 7.07 -4.46
N GLY A 107 -13.30 6.46 -4.16
CA GLY A 107 -12.63 5.53 -5.06
C GLY A 107 -13.41 4.23 -5.20
N THR A 108 -13.04 3.44 -6.20
CA THR A 108 -13.56 2.08 -6.40
C THR A 108 -12.46 1.05 -6.22
N ARG A 109 -12.80 -0.10 -5.64
CA ARG A 109 -11.86 -1.21 -5.42
C ARG A 109 -11.57 -1.91 -6.74
N THR A 110 -10.29 -2.06 -7.10
CA THR A 110 -9.82 -2.73 -8.32
C THR A 110 -8.33 -3.09 -8.20
N SER A 111 -7.86 -4.05 -9.00
CA SER A 111 -6.46 -4.45 -9.10
C SER A 111 -5.73 -3.67 -10.21
N ASP A 112 -5.62 -2.34 -10.06
CA ASP A 112 -5.06 -1.43 -11.08
C ASP A 112 -3.66 -0.86 -10.73
N GLY A 113 -2.98 -1.42 -9.73
CA GLY A 113 -1.63 -1.01 -9.29
C GLY A 113 -1.60 0.22 -8.38
N LYS A 114 -2.75 0.74 -7.98
CA LYS A 114 -2.85 1.93 -7.11
C LYS A 114 -3.12 1.52 -5.67
N LEU A 115 -2.58 2.31 -4.72
CA LEU A 115 -2.68 1.98 -3.30
C LEU A 115 -4.13 1.80 -2.80
N TRP A 116 -4.98 2.83 -2.88
CA TRP A 116 -6.32 2.75 -2.32
C TRP A 116 -7.24 1.79 -3.10
N PRO A 117 -7.21 1.70 -4.44
CA PRO A 117 -8.01 0.72 -5.17
C PRO A 117 -7.67 -0.74 -4.87
N GLU A 118 -6.41 -1.06 -4.56
CA GLU A 118 -5.96 -2.43 -4.24
C GLU A 118 -6.08 -2.77 -2.75
N TRP A 119 -5.79 -1.82 -1.86
CA TRP A 119 -5.66 -2.07 -0.41
C TRP A 119 -6.81 -1.50 0.41
N GLY A 120 -7.34 -0.32 0.02
CA GLY A 120 -8.58 0.20 0.55
C GLY A 120 -8.32 1.10 1.73
N GLU A 121 -9.16 1.02 2.75
CA GLU A 121 -8.97 1.83 3.95
C GLU A 121 -7.65 1.46 4.64
N MET A 122 -6.63 2.31 4.52
CA MET A 122 -5.29 1.95 5.00
C MET A 122 -5.19 1.90 6.53
N GLY A 123 -6.03 2.63 7.25
CA GLY A 123 -6.01 2.66 8.72
C GLY A 123 -6.37 1.33 9.38
N ILE A 124 -7.03 0.40 8.68
CA ILE A 124 -7.37 -0.93 9.23
C ILE A 124 -6.14 -1.82 9.39
N TYR A 125 -5.07 -1.55 8.63
CA TYR A 125 -3.83 -2.33 8.67
C TYR A 125 -2.89 -1.89 9.81
N GLY A 126 -3.10 -0.71 10.40
CA GLY A 126 -2.22 -0.19 11.45
C GLY A 126 -0.86 0.30 10.93
N HIS A 127 0.23 -0.01 11.64
CA HIS A 127 1.61 0.40 11.28
C HIS A 127 1.78 1.90 10.96
N GLY A 128 1.06 2.75 11.70
CA GLY A 128 1.12 4.21 11.54
C GLY A 128 0.19 4.78 10.45
N TRP A 129 -0.47 3.94 9.66
CA TRP A 129 -1.51 4.40 8.74
C TRP A 129 -2.75 4.88 9.51
N VAL A 130 -3.32 5.99 9.04
CA VAL A 130 -4.53 6.61 9.63
C VAL A 130 -5.55 6.79 8.51
N SER A 131 -6.83 6.51 8.79
CA SER A 131 -7.93 6.72 7.85
C SER A 131 -8.27 8.22 7.71
N SER A 132 -7.44 8.96 6.98
CA SER A 132 -7.49 10.42 6.88
C SER A 132 -6.92 10.93 5.55
N SER A 133 -6.81 12.26 5.40
CA SER A 133 -6.21 12.90 4.22
C SER A 133 -4.69 12.95 4.30
N TYR A 134 -4.07 12.78 3.15
CA TYR A 134 -2.62 12.76 2.91
C TYR A 134 -2.28 13.61 1.69
N TRP A 135 -1.12 14.26 1.70
CA TRP A 135 -0.68 15.07 0.58
C TRP A 135 -0.35 14.25 -0.67
N ALA A 136 -0.74 14.78 -1.84
CA ALA A 136 -0.23 14.37 -3.13
C ALA A 136 0.79 15.40 -3.66
N ILE A 137 1.66 15.02 -4.60
CA ILE A 137 2.70 15.91 -5.15
C ILE A 137 2.16 16.96 -6.13
N GLU A 138 0.97 16.76 -6.69
CA GLU A 138 0.44 17.61 -7.75
C GLU A 138 -0.23 18.88 -7.20
N MET A 139 -0.06 20.00 -7.92
CA MET A 139 -0.75 21.25 -7.63
C MET A 139 -2.12 21.31 -8.31
N ASN A 140 -3.10 21.95 -7.66
CA ASN A 140 -4.37 22.36 -8.24
C ASN A 140 -4.52 23.89 -8.16
N GLY A 141 -4.00 24.60 -9.16
CA GLY A 141 -3.89 26.05 -9.12
C GLY A 141 -2.98 26.51 -7.97
N THR A 142 -3.53 27.28 -7.02
CA THR A 142 -2.83 27.71 -5.80
C THR A 142 -2.94 26.72 -4.64
N SER A 143 -3.73 25.66 -4.81
CA SER A 143 -3.90 24.56 -3.84
C SER A 143 -3.00 23.38 -4.19
N ARG A 144 -2.88 22.43 -3.25
CA ARG A 144 -2.21 21.15 -3.42
C ARG A 144 -3.25 20.03 -3.37
N TYR A 145 -3.15 19.04 -4.26
CA TYR A 145 -4.00 17.86 -4.18
C TYR A 145 -3.70 17.07 -2.89
N ASP A 146 -4.75 16.49 -2.33
CA ASP A 146 -4.69 15.51 -1.25
C ASP A 146 -5.55 14.31 -1.62
N PHE A 147 -5.28 13.16 -1.01
CA PHE A 147 -6.12 11.97 -1.15
C PHE A 147 -6.52 11.47 0.24
N ASN A 148 -7.72 10.93 0.32
CA ASN A 148 -8.28 10.41 1.55
C ASN A 148 -8.13 8.88 1.59
N LEU A 149 -7.39 8.35 2.56
CA LEU A 149 -7.18 6.91 2.72
C LEU A 149 -8.32 6.19 3.46
N PHE A 150 -9.40 6.86 3.84
CA PHE A 150 -10.64 6.22 4.31
C PHE A 150 -11.51 5.78 3.12
N ALA A 151 -11.78 6.69 2.18
CA ALA A 151 -12.72 6.47 1.07
C ALA A 151 -12.09 6.49 -0.33
N GLY A 152 -10.79 6.74 -0.44
CA GLY A 152 -10.10 6.84 -1.72
C GLY A 152 -10.45 8.09 -2.50
N ALA A 153 -11.06 9.10 -1.88
CA ALA A 153 -11.46 10.31 -2.59
C ALA A 153 -10.25 11.23 -2.85
N LEU A 154 -10.28 11.94 -3.98
CA LEU A 154 -9.35 13.03 -4.28
C LEU A 154 -9.91 14.34 -3.74
N GLY A 155 -9.05 15.16 -3.15
CA GLY A 155 -9.35 16.48 -2.64
C GLY A 155 -8.24 17.46 -3.00
N ASN A 156 -8.39 18.72 -2.58
CA ASN A 156 -7.27 19.64 -2.54
C ASN A 156 -7.45 20.63 -1.40
N ASN A 157 -6.34 21.18 -0.92
CA ASN A 157 -6.35 22.22 0.10
C ASN A 157 -5.21 23.20 -0.10
N ILE A 158 -5.25 24.34 0.61
CA ILE A 158 -4.16 25.31 0.57
C ILE A 158 -2.88 24.67 1.13
N PRO A 159 -1.70 24.86 0.52
CA PRO A 159 -0.49 24.11 0.90
C PRO A 159 -0.01 24.30 2.34
N SER A 160 -0.52 25.33 3.05
CA SER A 160 -0.15 25.68 4.42
C SER A 160 -0.95 24.93 5.50
N VAL A 161 -2.05 24.24 5.18
CA VAL A 161 -2.73 23.38 6.18
C VAL A 161 -1.88 22.15 6.49
N SER A 162 -2.21 21.42 7.54
CA SER A 162 -1.50 20.19 7.89
C SER A 162 -2.34 18.96 7.57
N PHE A 163 -1.73 18.01 6.86
CA PHE A 163 -2.27 16.68 6.61
C PHE A 163 -1.22 15.62 6.93
N ASN A 164 -1.64 14.36 7.00
CA ASN A 164 -0.72 13.25 7.19
C ASN A 164 0.21 13.12 5.98
N VAL A 165 1.35 12.47 6.19
CA VAL A 165 2.35 12.26 5.14
C VAL A 165 2.46 10.80 4.77
N ALA A 166 2.40 10.55 3.47
CA ALA A 166 2.73 9.28 2.85
C ALA A 166 3.89 9.58 1.91
N CYS A 167 4.84 8.66 1.85
CA CYS A 167 5.96 8.73 0.93
C CYS A 167 5.95 7.46 0.10
N SER A 168 6.35 7.57 -1.16
CA SER A 168 6.49 6.42 -2.04
C SER A 168 7.78 6.46 -2.83
N MET A 169 8.28 5.28 -3.18
CA MET A 169 9.38 5.13 -4.13
C MET A 169 9.02 4.04 -5.16
N PRO A 170 9.44 4.20 -6.42
CA PRO A 170 9.37 3.12 -7.39
C PRO A 170 10.32 1.98 -7.00
N LEU A 171 9.94 0.74 -7.34
CA LEU A 171 10.75 -0.46 -7.19
C LEU A 171 11.25 -0.97 -8.53
#